data_AF-A0A7W0QD70-F1
#
_entry.id   AF-A0A7W0QD70-F1
#
_cell.length_a   1.000
_cell.length_b   1.000
_cell.length_c   1.000
_cell.angle_alpha   90.00
_cell.angle_beta   90.00
_cell.angle_gamma   90.00
#
_symmetry.space_group_name_H-M   'P 1'
#
loop_
_entity.id
_entity.type
_entity.pdbx_description
1 polymer ?
#
loop_
_entity_poly.entity_id
_entity_poly.type
_entity_poly.pdbx_seq_one_letter_code
_entity_poly.pdbx_strand_id
1 'polypeptide(L)'
;MIKAIKAPPLSYTNRRGQVYYLHAGTTKTGKRRYFVAKTVGKDVLAEVPAGFEIVESINGVVSIRRIDPNARSDPDTDLARVRAELARHAHLRRHRADVVKGEIMVFEPVGGLPDDLADYLVASLQLTPGQLERRRPELEKGLRYTPVMRFAPIDGRYALFRMTYRGDGGWSRWALDRGRLEDLASKYLKQIGTPGFFELP
;
A
#
# COMPACT_ATOMS: atom_id res chain seq x y z
N MET A 1 27.09 22.28 -35.57
CA MET A 1 26.09 21.27 -35.16
C MET A 1 25.91 21.33 -33.66
N ILE A 2 24.75 21.74 -33.15
CA ILE A 2 24.46 21.74 -31.72
C ILE A 2 24.04 20.31 -31.36
N LYS A 3 24.84 19.63 -30.52
CA LYS A 3 24.53 18.30 -30.02
C LYS A 3 23.36 18.43 -29.06
N ALA A 4 22.17 17.94 -29.43
CA ALA A 4 21.01 17.95 -28.54
C ALA A 4 21.36 17.18 -27.25
N ILE A 5 21.33 17.87 -26.12
CA ILE A 5 21.51 17.25 -24.80
C ILE A 5 20.24 16.45 -24.53
N LYS A 6 20.32 15.12 -24.62
CA LYS A 6 19.22 14.24 -24.23
C LYS A 6 19.03 14.41 -22.71
N ALA A 7 17.84 14.83 -22.30
CA ALA A 7 17.50 14.94 -20.88
C ALA A 7 17.75 13.58 -20.16
N PRO A 8 18.17 13.61 -18.89
CA PRO A 8 18.48 12.39 -18.16
C PRO A 8 17.23 11.51 -18.03
N PRO A 9 17.39 10.17 -17.95
CA PRO A 9 16.30 9.25 -17.68
C PRO A 9 15.52 9.62 -16.42
N LEU A 10 14.19 9.59 -16.48
CA LEU A 10 13.35 9.71 -15.29
C LEU A 10 13.50 8.46 -14.43
N SER A 11 14.02 8.64 -13.22
CA SER A 11 14.13 7.60 -12.21
C SER A 11 13.19 7.82 -11.03
N TYR A 12 12.68 6.73 -10.47
CA TYR A 12 11.89 6.70 -9.24
C TYR A 12 12.50 5.67 -8.29
N THR A 13 12.86 6.09 -7.09
CA THR A 13 13.37 5.19 -6.04
C THR A 13 12.24 4.86 -5.08
N ASN A 14 11.83 3.59 -5.02
CA ASN A 14 10.74 3.17 -4.16
C ASN A 14 11.13 3.16 -2.66
N ARG A 15 10.15 2.93 -1.77
CA ARG A 15 10.39 2.83 -0.31
C ARG A 15 11.38 1.74 0.10
N ARG A 16 11.60 0.75 -0.77
CA ARG A 16 12.57 -0.34 -0.59
C ARG A 16 13.96 -0.01 -1.12
N GLY A 17 14.21 1.21 -1.58
CA GLY A 17 15.49 1.66 -2.14
C GLY A 17 15.78 1.11 -3.55
N GLN A 18 14.79 0.51 -4.21
CA GLN A 18 14.93 -0.01 -5.57
C GLN A 18 14.63 1.11 -6.58
N VAL A 19 15.53 1.30 -7.54
CA VAL A 19 15.38 2.31 -8.59
C VAL A 19 14.63 1.73 -9.78
N TYR A 20 13.67 2.48 -10.28
CA TYR A 20 12.89 2.22 -11.47
C TYR A 20 13.05 3.37 -12.46
N TYR A 21 13.00 3.06 -13.75
CA TYR A 21 13.06 4.00 -14.85
C TYR A 21 11.78 3.91 -15.66
N LEU A 22 11.31 5.05 -16.19
CA LEU A 22 10.12 5.10 -17.03
C LEU A 22 10.48 4.85 -18.50
N HIS A 23 9.69 4.01 -19.17
CA HIS A 23 9.86 3.68 -20.58
C HIS A 23 8.56 3.86 -21.35
N ALA A 24 8.71 4.16 -22.64
CA ALA A 24 7.65 4.02 -23.62
C ALA A 24 7.83 2.73 -24.42
N GLY A 25 6.74 2.20 -24.92
CA GLY A 25 6.74 1.13 -25.90
C GLY A 25 5.46 1.17 -26.72
N THR A 26 5.28 0.15 -27.54
CA THR A 26 4.12 0.03 -28.42
C THR A 26 3.49 -1.33 -28.18
N THR A 27 2.16 -1.39 -28.07
CA THR A 27 1.43 -2.66 -28.02
C THR A 27 1.50 -3.35 -29.38
N LYS A 28 1.15 -4.64 -29.42
CA LYS A 28 0.98 -5.40 -30.67
C LYS A 28 0.03 -4.72 -31.68
N THR A 29 -0.88 -3.88 -31.17
CA THR A 29 -1.88 -3.12 -31.93
C THR A 29 -1.45 -1.70 -32.27
N GLY A 30 -0.18 -1.32 -32.06
CA GLY A 30 0.34 0.00 -32.40
C GLY A 30 0.05 1.11 -31.38
N LYS A 31 -0.69 0.83 -30.30
CA LYS A 31 -1.00 1.82 -29.27
C LYS A 31 0.21 2.07 -28.38
N ARG A 32 0.41 3.33 -27.97
CA ARG A 32 1.46 3.69 -27.01
C ARG A 32 1.19 3.01 -25.66
N ARG A 33 2.21 2.39 -25.09
CA ARG A 33 2.21 1.80 -23.75
C ARG A 33 3.33 2.45 -22.94
N TYR A 34 3.09 2.69 -21.67
CA TYR A 34 4.11 3.11 -20.73
C TYR A 34 4.31 2.04 -19.66
N PHE A 35 5.53 1.88 -19.20
CA PHE A 35 5.89 0.91 -18.16
C PHE A 35 7.14 1.36 -17.42
N VAL A 36 7.33 0.82 -16.21
CA VAL A 36 8.53 1.06 -15.41
C VAL A 36 9.38 -0.21 -15.37
N ALA A 37 10.70 -0.06 -15.39
CA ALA A 37 11.65 -1.17 -15.32
C ALA A 37 12.89 -0.77 -14.50
N LYS A 38 13.60 -1.74 -13.93
CA LYS A 38 14.80 -1.48 -13.09
C LYS A 38 16.06 -1.18 -13.90
N THR A 39 15.99 -1.31 -15.22
CA THR A 39 17.10 -1.06 -16.15
C THR A 39 16.79 0.12 -17.06
N VAL A 40 17.83 0.83 -17.48
CA VAL A 40 17.76 1.86 -18.51
C VAL A 40 17.80 1.18 -19.88
N GLY A 41 16.94 1.60 -20.79
CA GLY A 41 16.70 0.98 -22.08
C GLY A 41 16.58 2.04 -23.18
N LYS A 42 16.40 1.58 -24.42
CA LYS A 42 16.39 2.47 -25.59
C LYS A 42 15.28 3.53 -25.54
N ASP A 43 14.09 3.13 -25.09
CA ASP A 43 12.87 3.93 -25.08
C ASP A 43 12.58 4.58 -23.71
N VAL A 44 13.64 4.81 -22.93
CA VAL A 44 13.54 5.48 -21.63
C VAL A 44 13.08 6.93 -21.81
N LEU A 45 12.16 7.37 -20.95
CA LEU A 45 11.61 8.72 -20.94
C LEU A 45 12.29 9.58 -19.87
N ALA A 46 12.33 10.89 -20.10
CA ALA A 46 12.83 11.87 -19.14
C ALA A 46 11.72 12.52 -18.30
N GLU A 47 10.45 12.30 -18.66
CA GLU A 47 9.29 12.90 -18.00
C GLU A 47 8.09 11.94 -18.04
N VAL A 48 7.16 12.14 -17.09
CA VAL A 48 5.89 11.40 -17.06
C VAL A 48 4.98 11.97 -18.15
N PRO A 49 4.43 11.14 -19.07
CA PRO A 49 3.47 11.60 -20.06
C PRO A 49 2.26 12.27 -19.42
N ALA A 50 1.74 13.32 -20.04
CA ALA A 50 0.54 14.01 -19.58
C ALA A 50 -0.64 13.05 -19.37
N GLY A 51 -1.36 13.20 -18.26
CA GLY A 51 -2.47 12.32 -17.88
C GLY A 51 -2.06 10.99 -17.25
N PHE A 52 -0.77 10.79 -16.97
CA PHE A 52 -0.26 9.64 -16.24
C PHE A 52 0.44 10.07 -14.95
N GLU A 53 0.50 9.13 -14.01
CA GLU A 53 1.23 9.25 -12.75
C GLU A 53 1.98 7.96 -12.44
N ILE A 54 3.13 8.10 -11.77
CA ILE A 54 3.84 6.96 -11.18
C ILE A 54 3.26 6.73 -9.79
N VAL A 55 2.88 5.48 -9.52
CA VAL A 55 2.35 5.07 -8.22
C VAL A 55 3.12 3.88 -7.67
N GLU A 56 3.27 3.88 -6.36
CA GLU A 56 3.95 2.82 -5.63
C GLU A 56 2.95 2.12 -4.70
N SER A 57 2.83 0.80 -4.80
CA SER A 57 2.00 0.03 -3.88
C SER A 57 2.61 -0.08 -2.48
N ILE A 58 1.82 -0.51 -1.50
CA ILE A 58 2.30 -0.77 -0.13
C ILE A 58 3.53 -1.70 -0.08
N ASN A 59 3.63 -2.63 -1.05
CA ASN A 59 4.72 -3.59 -1.20
C ASN A 59 5.92 -3.06 -2.01
N GLY A 60 5.97 -1.76 -2.29
CA GLY A 60 7.04 -1.14 -3.07
C GLY A 60 7.01 -1.47 -4.56
N VAL A 61 5.90 -1.99 -5.09
CA VAL A 61 5.78 -2.23 -6.53
C VAL A 61 5.45 -0.91 -7.20
N VAL A 62 6.37 -0.42 -8.02
CA VAL A 62 6.19 0.80 -8.81
C VAL A 62 5.44 0.45 -10.10
N SER A 63 4.48 1.28 -10.47
CA SER A 63 3.74 1.19 -11.72
C SER A 63 3.41 2.57 -12.25
N ILE A 64 3.07 2.66 -13.54
CA ILE A 64 2.50 3.87 -14.13
C ILE A 64 1.03 3.61 -14.45
N ARG A 65 0.16 4.55 -14.11
CA ARG A 65 -1.27 4.49 -14.41
C ARG A 65 -1.77 5.80 -14.98
N ARG A 66 -2.96 5.77 -15.59
CA ARG A 66 -3.68 6.98 -15.95
C ARG A 66 -4.22 7.64 -14.69
N ILE A 67 -4.16 8.97 -14.66
CA ILE A 67 -4.84 9.77 -13.65
C ILE A 67 -6.34 9.58 -13.86
N ASP A 68 -7.06 9.24 -12.80
CA ASP A 68 -8.52 9.15 -12.80
C ASP A 68 -9.09 10.52 -12.41
N PRO A 69 -9.70 11.28 -13.34
CA PRO A 69 -10.27 12.59 -13.02
C PRO A 69 -11.51 12.48 -12.11
N ASN A 70 -12.10 11.29 -11.99
CA ASN A 70 -13.24 11.01 -11.12
C ASN A 70 -12.79 10.41 -9.78
N ALA A 71 -11.50 10.37 -9.49
CA ALA A 71 -11.03 10.02 -8.16
C ALA A 71 -11.72 10.92 -7.12
N ARG A 72 -12.10 10.34 -5.97
CA ARG A 72 -12.71 11.08 -4.86
C ARG A 72 -11.85 12.31 -4.52
N SER A 73 -12.50 13.41 -4.14
CA SER A 73 -11.81 14.70 -3.95
C SER A 73 -10.85 14.74 -2.77
N ASP A 74 -10.97 13.83 -1.80
CA ASP A 74 -10.10 13.81 -0.62
C ASP A 74 -9.97 12.40 0.02
N PRO A 75 -9.27 11.46 -0.64
CA PRO A 75 -8.98 10.15 -0.07
C PRO A 75 -7.88 10.23 1.00
N ASP A 76 -7.09 11.30 1.05
CA ASP A 76 -5.95 11.46 1.95
C ASP A 76 -6.40 11.79 3.38
N THR A 77 -7.39 12.65 3.55
CA THR A 77 -8.01 12.91 4.87
C THR A 77 -8.63 11.64 5.45
N ASP A 78 -9.37 10.90 4.62
CA ASP A 78 -10.01 9.66 5.05
C ASP A 78 -8.98 8.57 5.37
N LEU A 79 -7.90 8.46 4.59
CA LEU A 79 -6.76 7.60 4.90
C LEU A 79 -6.09 7.96 6.22
N ALA A 80 -5.90 9.25 6.50
CA ALA A 80 -5.30 9.73 7.75
C ALA A 80 -6.13 9.31 8.98
N ARG A 81 -7.46 9.33 8.88
CA ARG A 81 -8.37 8.88 9.94
C ARG A 81 -8.20 7.39 10.23
N VAL A 82 -8.13 6.55 9.18
CA VAL A 82 -7.90 5.11 9.34
C VAL A 82 -6.52 4.83 9.96
N ARG A 83 -5.48 5.56 9.54
CA ARG A 83 -4.14 5.44 10.12
C ARG A 83 -4.11 5.85 11.60
N ALA A 84 -4.80 6.92 11.96
CA ALA A 84 -4.90 7.36 13.35
C ALA A 84 -5.60 6.30 14.22
N GLU A 85 -6.67 5.68 13.72
CA GLU A 85 -7.34 4.60 14.45
C GLU A 85 -6.46 3.36 14.60
N LEU A 86 -5.73 2.94 13.55
CA LEU A 86 -4.76 1.84 13.65
C LEU A 86 -3.70 2.09 14.73
N ALA A 87 -3.21 3.32 14.85
CA ALA A 87 -2.18 3.70 15.82
C ALA A 87 -2.64 3.60 17.29
N ARG A 88 -3.97 3.56 17.55
CA ARG A 88 -4.52 3.41 18.90
C ARG A 88 -4.38 2.00 19.46
N HIS A 89 -4.10 1.00 18.61
CA HIS A 89 -4.10 -0.41 18.99
C HIS A 89 -2.69 -0.98 18.90
N ALA A 90 -2.12 -1.38 20.04
CA ALA A 90 -0.74 -1.85 20.12
C ALA A 90 -0.46 -3.09 19.24
N HIS A 91 -1.42 -4.02 19.15
CA HIS A 91 -1.30 -5.21 18.28
C HIS A 91 -1.39 -4.88 16.79
N LEU A 92 -1.87 -3.68 16.44
CA LEU A 92 -1.93 -3.21 15.05
C LEU A 92 -0.71 -2.38 14.63
N ARG A 93 0.31 -2.24 15.48
CA ARG A 93 1.50 -1.40 15.23
C ARG A 93 2.20 -1.63 13.88
N ARG A 94 2.20 -2.87 13.39
CA ARG A 94 2.82 -3.25 12.11
C ARG A 94 1.86 -3.18 10.92
N HIS A 95 0.56 -3.01 11.16
CA HIS A 95 -0.43 -2.86 10.09
C HIS A 95 -0.24 -1.52 9.39
N ARG A 96 -0.66 -1.48 8.13
CA ARG A 96 -0.55 -0.29 7.28
C ARG A 96 -1.87 -0.06 6.56
N ALA A 97 -2.14 1.18 6.20
CA ALA A 97 -3.26 1.55 5.35
C ALA A 97 -2.80 2.39 4.17
N ASP A 98 -3.46 2.19 3.02
CA ASP A 98 -3.17 2.89 1.78
C ASP A 98 -4.44 3.03 0.92
N VAL A 99 -4.40 3.96 -0.05
CA VAL A 99 -5.49 4.15 -1.02
C VAL A 99 -5.19 3.35 -2.27
N VAL A 100 -6.07 2.42 -2.62
CA VAL A 100 -5.95 1.57 -3.80
C VAL A 100 -7.21 1.70 -4.63
N LYS A 101 -7.08 2.27 -5.84
CA LYS A 101 -8.19 2.49 -6.77
C LYS A 101 -9.38 3.25 -6.12
N GLY A 102 -9.08 4.24 -5.27
CA GLY A 102 -10.09 5.03 -4.57
C GLY A 102 -10.71 4.37 -3.32
N GLU A 103 -10.35 3.12 -3.01
CA GLU A 103 -10.73 2.43 -1.78
C GLU A 103 -9.62 2.58 -0.74
N ILE A 104 -9.98 2.66 0.55
CA ILE A 104 -8.99 2.60 1.63
C ILE A 104 -8.81 1.14 2.02
N MET A 105 -7.59 0.64 1.90
CA MET A 105 -7.23 -0.74 2.22
C MET A 105 -6.35 -0.78 3.46
N VAL A 106 -6.62 -1.72 4.36
CA VAL A 106 -5.80 -2.07 5.50
C VAL A 106 -5.08 -3.38 5.22
N PHE A 107 -3.80 -3.41 5.55
CA PHE A 107 -2.90 -4.51 5.28
C PHE A 107 -2.26 -5.03 6.56
N GLU A 108 -2.14 -6.36 6.65
CA GLU A 108 -1.36 -7.05 7.67
C GLU A 108 0.01 -7.46 7.11
N PRO A 109 1.07 -7.45 7.94
CA PRO A 109 2.38 -7.93 7.53
C PRO A 109 2.39 -9.46 7.36
N VAL A 110 3.09 -9.93 6.31
CA VAL A 110 3.29 -11.35 6.01
C VAL A 110 4.77 -11.68 6.13
N GLY A 111 5.10 -12.75 6.86
CA GLY A 111 6.44 -13.32 6.91
C GLY A 111 7.47 -12.52 7.71
N GLY A 112 7.03 -11.78 8.73
CA GLY A 112 7.91 -11.15 9.72
C GLY A 112 8.21 -12.08 10.91
N LEU A 113 9.27 -11.78 11.66
CA LEU A 113 9.47 -12.38 12.98
C LEU A 113 8.25 -12.05 13.84
N PRO A 114 7.59 -13.05 14.44
CA PRO A 114 6.48 -12.78 15.36
C PRO A 114 6.97 -11.90 16.52
N ASP A 115 6.06 -11.09 17.06
CA ASP A 115 6.42 -10.01 17.98
C ASP A 115 7.16 -10.53 19.23
N ASP A 116 6.76 -11.70 19.73
CA ASP A 116 7.39 -12.44 20.82
C ASP A 116 8.85 -12.83 20.54
N LEU A 117 9.14 -13.34 19.33
CA LEU A 117 10.49 -13.72 18.92
C LEU A 117 11.36 -12.49 18.66
N ALA A 118 10.78 -11.41 18.14
CA ALA A 118 11.48 -10.14 18.02
C ALA A 118 11.85 -9.58 19.40
N ASP A 119 10.91 -9.60 20.36
CA ASP A 119 11.13 -9.16 21.73
C ASP A 119 12.16 -10.05 22.46
N TYR A 120 12.14 -11.37 22.22
CA TYR A 120 13.17 -12.31 22.69
C TYR A 120 14.56 -12.03 22.09
N LEU A 121 14.64 -11.69 20.79
CA LEU A 121 15.90 -11.31 20.16
C LEU A 121 16.44 -9.98 20.69
N VAL A 122 15.56 -9.01 20.99
CA VAL A 122 15.95 -7.77 21.66
C VAL A 122 16.54 -8.06 23.04
N ALA A 123 15.86 -8.89 23.83
CA ALA A 123 16.33 -9.29 25.15
C ALA A 123 17.65 -10.06 25.10
N SER A 124 17.80 -11.01 24.18
CA SER A 124 18.99 -11.87 24.08
C SER A 124 20.20 -11.17 23.46
N LEU A 125 20.00 -10.19 22.57
CA LEU A 125 21.08 -9.38 21.99
C LEU A 125 21.43 -8.14 22.84
N GLN A 126 20.85 -7.99 24.03
CA GLN A 126 20.98 -6.81 24.90
C GLN A 126 20.72 -5.48 24.16
N LEU A 127 19.83 -5.52 23.17
CA LEU A 127 19.43 -4.32 22.45
C LEU A 127 18.41 -3.58 23.30
N THR A 128 18.54 -2.26 23.40
CA THR A 128 17.50 -1.42 23.98
C THR A 128 16.30 -1.34 23.02
N PRO A 129 15.06 -1.17 23.51
CA PRO A 129 13.88 -0.92 22.66
C PRO A 129 14.10 0.23 21.67
N GLY A 130 14.80 1.30 22.09
CA GLY A 130 15.15 2.43 21.23
C GLY A 130 16.19 2.13 20.15
N GLN A 131 17.02 1.09 20.29
CA GLN A 131 17.90 0.61 19.22
C GLN A 131 17.13 -0.22 18.18
N LEU A 132 16.16 -1.03 18.63
CA LEU A 132 15.29 -1.75 17.70
C LEU A 132 14.43 -0.77 16.91
N GLU A 133 13.84 0.24 17.58
CA GLU A 133 13.00 1.24 16.92
C GLU A 133 13.76 2.00 15.84
N ARG A 134 15.05 2.31 16.09
CA ARG A 134 15.93 2.94 15.10
C ARG A 134 16.24 2.06 13.89
N ARG A 135 16.21 0.73 14.02
CA ARG A 135 16.44 -0.24 12.94
C ARG A 135 15.15 -0.75 12.30
N ARG A 136 13.99 -0.41 12.87
CA ARG A 136 12.68 -0.85 12.41
C ARG A 136 12.43 -0.47 10.95
N PRO A 137 12.72 0.75 10.48
CA PRO A 137 12.52 1.10 9.07
C PRO A 137 13.25 0.17 8.10
N GLU A 138 14.47 -0.26 8.45
CA GLU A 138 15.28 -1.19 7.65
C GLU A 138 14.70 -2.61 7.67
N LEU A 139 14.26 -3.08 8.84
CA LEU A 139 13.61 -4.38 8.99
C LEU A 139 12.28 -4.44 8.23
N GLU A 140 11.51 -3.35 8.24
CA GLU A 140 10.22 -3.24 7.57
C GLU A 140 10.34 -3.17 6.03
N LYS A 141 11.48 -2.76 5.47
CA LYS A 141 11.69 -2.74 4.00
C LYS A 141 11.50 -4.13 3.37
N GLY A 142 11.81 -5.20 4.11
CA GLY A 142 11.65 -6.58 3.66
C GLY A 142 10.24 -7.15 3.80
N LEU A 143 9.40 -6.55 4.66
CA LEU A 143 8.07 -7.09 4.95
C LEU A 143 7.17 -6.99 3.73
N ARG A 144 6.43 -8.08 3.50
CA ARG A 144 5.31 -8.09 2.56
C ARG A 144 4.04 -7.80 3.34
N TYR A 145 3.04 -7.31 2.62
CA TYR A 145 1.77 -6.91 3.17
C TYR A 145 0.66 -7.54 2.33
N THR A 146 -0.33 -8.14 3.01
CA THR A 146 -1.54 -8.68 2.40
C THR A 146 -2.76 -7.89 2.89
N PRO A 147 -3.74 -7.60 2.02
CA PRO A 147 -4.91 -6.85 2.43
C PRO A 147 -5.84 -7.70 3.31
N VAL A 148 -6.37 -7.09 4.37
CA VAL A 148 -7.27 -7.75 5.34
C VAL A 148 -8.63 -7.07 5.45
N MET A 149 -8.71 -5.77 5.22
CA MET A 149 -9.94 -5.00 5.34
C MET A 149 -9.95 -3.89 4.29
N ARG A 150 -11.12 -3.56 3.75
CA ARG A 150 -11.27 -2.43 2.83
C ARG A 150 -12.53 -1.62 3.13
N PHE A 151 -12.41 -0.32 2.95
CA PHE A 151 -13.49 0.65 3.01
C PHE A 151 -13.73 1.16 1.59
N ALA A 152 -14.81 0.70 0.96
CA ALA A 152 -15.18 1.10 -0.38
C ALA A 152 -16.17 2.29 -0.30
N PRO A 153 -15.88 3.43 -0.96
CA PRO A 153 -16.78 4.57 -0.94
C PRO A 153 -18.11 4.24 -1.66
N ILE A 154 -19.23 4.65 -1.08
CA ILE A 154 -20.57 4.49 -1.64
C ILE A 154 -21.45 5.68 -1.21
N ASP A 155 -21.90 6.49 -2.17
CA ASP A 155 -22.84 7.61 -1.95
C ASP A 155 -22.50 8.51 -0.74
N GLY A 156 -21.24 8.95 -0.65
CA GLY A 156 -20.75 9.78 0.48
C GLY A 156 -20.53 9.04 1.80
N ARG A 157 -20.73 7.72 1.82
CA ARG A 157 -20.46 6.81 2.94
C ARG A 157 -19.41 5.76 2.55
N TYR A 158 -19.22 4.76 3.40
CA TYR A 158 -18.37 3.61 3.15
C TYR A 158 -19.10 2.31 3.38
N ALA A 159 -18.82 1.32 2.54
CA ALA A 159 -19.11 -0.08 2.76
C ALA A 159 -17.83 -0.80 3.21
N LEU A 160 -17.94 -1.56 4.30
CA LEU A 160 -16.82 -2.29 4.87
C LEU A 160 -16.80 -3.73 4.36
N PHE A 161 -15.63 -4.21 3.95
CA PHE A 161 -15.42 -5.61 3.60
C PHE A 161 -14.17 -6.15 4.29
N ARG A 162 -14.15 -7.45 4.58
CA ARG A 162 -12.96 -8.17 5.07
C ARG A 162 -12.45 -9.16 4.05
N MET A 163 -11.17 -9.49 4.13
CA MET A 163 -10.61 -10.64 3.45
C MET A 163 -11.13 -11.92 4.12
N THR A 164 -11.52 -12.89 3.31
CA THR A 164 -11.98 -14.21 3.71
C THR A 164 -11.01 -15.26 3.15
N TYR A 165 -10.76 -16.29 3.95
CA TYR A 165 -9.80 -17.35 3.65
C TYR A 165 -10.45 -18.73 3.55
N ARG A 166 -11.77 -18.82 3.70
CA ARG A 166 -12.57 -20.05 3.55
C ARG A 166 -13.14 -20.13 2.13
N GLY A 167 -13.31 -21.34 1.59
CA GLY A 167 -13.84 -21.55 0.23
C GLY A 167 -12.88 -21.02 -0.85
N ASP A 168 -13.41 -20.30 -1.84
CA ASP A 168 -12.62 -19.68 -2.92
C ASP A 168 -11.76 -18.49 -2.45
N GLY A 169 -11.91 -18.08 -1.19
CA GLY A 169 -11.22 -16.93 -0.60
C GLY A 169 -11.64 -15.59 -1.23
N GLY A 170 -10.91 -14.53 -0.86
CA GLY A 170 -11.13 -13.20 -1.39
C GLY A 170 -12.00 -12.32 -0.49
N TRP A 171 -12.52 -11.22 -1.02
CA TRP A 171 -13.33 -10.29 -0.23
C TRP A 171 -14.68 -10.89 0.17
N SER A 172 -15.17 -10.52 1.35
CA SER A 172 -16.52 -10.87 1.78
C SER A 172 -17.53 -10.50 0.68
N ARG A 173 -18.42 -11.44 0.34
CA ARG A 173 -19.40 -11.26 -0.74
C ARG A 173 -20.34 -10.09 -0.47
N TRP A 174 -20.65 -9.87 0.81
CA TRP A 174 -21.49 -8.78 1.29
C TRP A 174 -20.67 -7.81 2.13
N ALA A 175 -21.13 -6.56 2.16
CA ALA A 175 -20.59 -5.56 3.07
C ALA A 175 -20.93 -5.96 4.52
N LEU A 176 -19.94 -5.97 5.40
CA LEU A 176 -20.12 -6.25 6.82
C LEU A 176 -20.98 -5.19 7.51
N ASP A 177 -20.82 -3.94 7.06
CA ASP A 177 -21.52 -2.78 7.59
C ASP A 177 -21.40 -1.61 6.58
N ARG A 178 -22.21 -0.57 6.77
CA ARG A 178 -22.20 0.66 5.97
C ARG A 178 -22.39 1.87 6.87
N GLY A 179 -21.59 2.91 6.68
CA GLY A 179 -21.68 4.09 7.52
C GLY A 179 -20.60 5.12 7.27
N ARG A 180 -20.40 5.99 8.27
CA ARG A 180 -19.27 6.93 8.28
C ARG A 180 -17.97 6.18 8.54
N LEU A 181 -16.89 6.70 7.98
CA LEU A 181 -15.59 6.02 8.04
C LEU A 181 -15.11 5.84 9.49
N GLU A 182 -15.30 6.85 10.33
CA GLU A 182 -14.86 6.88 11.72
C GLU A 182 -15.57 5.82 12.55
N ASP A 183 -16.90 5.69 12.37
CA ASP A 183 -17.72 4.72 13.09
C ASP A 183 -17.29 3.29 12.71
N LEU A 184 -17.09 3.04 11.40
CA LEU A 184 -16.62 1.75 10.90
C LEU A 184 -15.19 1.44 11.37
N ALA A 185 -14.28 2.40 11.28
CA ALA A 185 -12.89 2.24 11.67
C ALA A 185 -12.79 1.89 13.17
N SER A 186 -13.45 2.67 14.03
CA SER A 186 -13.41 2.47 15.48
C SER A 186 -14.04 1.13 15.90
N LYS A 187 -15.12 0.72 15.23
CA LYS A 187 -15.82 -0.53 15.53
C LYS A 187 -15.03 -1.77 15.11
N TYR A 188 -14.45 -1.76 13.90
CA TYR A 188 -13.95 -2.97 13.26
C TYR A 188 -12.42 -3.12 13.25
N LEU A 189 -11.64 -2.03 13.24
CA LEU A 189 -10.18 -2.16 13.14
C LEU A 189 -9.56 -2.87 14.34
N LYS A 190 -10.07 -2.61 15.55
CA LYS A 190 -9.63 -3.29 16.79
C LYS A 190 -9.77 -4.82 16.74
N GLN A 191 -10.65 -5.34 15.88
CA GLN A 191 -10.85 -6.78 15.74
C GLN A 191 -9.75 -7.44 14.90
N ILE A 192 -9.06 -6.70 14.02
CA ILE A 192 -7.97 -7.24 13.18
C ILE A 192 -6.90 -7.89 14.07
N GLY A 193 -6.40 -9.06 13.67
CA GLY A 193 -5.40 -9.81 14.44
C GLY A 193 -5.93 -10.47 15.71
N THR A 194 -7.25 -10.46 15.95
CA THR A 194 -7.89 -11.15 17.07
C THR A 194 -8.81 -12.27 16.58
N PRO A 195 -9.17 -13.26 17.42
CA PRO A 195 -10.16 -14.28 17.05
C PRO A 195 -11.50 -13.68 16.59
N GLY A 196 -11.92 -12.56 17.19
CA GLY A 196 -13.16 -11.85 16.84
C GLY A 196 -13.23 -11.38 15.39
N PHE A 197 -12.08 -11.22 14.71
CA PHE A 197 -12.04 -10.91 13.27
C PHE A 197 -12.73 -11.98 12.41
N PHE A 198 -12.54 -13.24 12.77
CA PHE A 198 -13.07 -14.39 12.03
C PHE A 198 -14.56 -14.60 12.31
N GLU A 199 -15.04 -14.13 13.46
CA GLU A 199 -16.44 -14.17 13.89
C GLU A 199 -17.28 -12.98 13.40
N LEU A 200 -16.67 -12.02 12.69
CA LEU A 200 -17.45 -11.00 11.97
C LEU A 200 -18.43 -11.70 11.00
N PRO A 201 -19.59 -11.08 10.70
CA PRO A 201 -20.59 -11.67 9.81
C PRO A 201 -20.11 -11.86 8.37
#